data_AF-A0A2V7DW30-F1
#
_entry.id   AF-A0A2V7DW30-F1
#
_cell.length_a   1.000
_cell.length_b   1.000
_cell.length_c   1.000
_cell.angle_alpha   90.00
_cell.angle_beta   90.00
_cell.angle_gamma   90.00
#
_symmetry.space_group_name_H-M   'P 1'
#
loop_
_entity.id
_entity.type
_entity.pdbx_description
1 polymer ?
#
loop_
_entity_poly.entity_id
_entity_poly.type
_entity_poly.pdbx_seq_one_letter_code
_entity_poly.pdbx_strand_id
1 'polypeptide(L)'
;MTRHRLLAVVILVVLLVTFVRPARAEALEPMTVILIVSGAIVVIALVAVLIIANVTEYRRGTRAQEHDGPLILAWQAPATTQSP
;
A
#
# COMPACT_ATOMS: atom_id res chain seq x y z
N MET A 1 5.86 6.49 -1.70
CA MET A 1 5.68 6.92 -3.10
C MET A 1 4.46 7.83 -3.23
N THR A 2 4.52 8.90 -4.02
CA THR A 2 3.36 9.77 -4.28
C THR A 2 2.22 8.98 -4.93
N ARG A 3 0.96 9.33 -4.62
CA ARG A 3 -0.24 8.61 -5.11
C ARG A 3 -0.24 8.42 -6.62
N HIS A 4 0.22 9.43 -7.36
CA HIS A 4 0.36 9.39 -8.81
C HIS A 4 1.36 8.35 -9.29
N ARG A 5 2.48 8.14 -8.58
CA ARG A 5 3.45 7.08 -8.90
C ARG A 5 2.85 5.69 -8.68
N LEU A 6 2.09 5.50 -7.61
CA LEU A 6 1.46 4.19 -7.36
C LEU A 6 0.38 3.89 -8.38
N LEU A 7 -0.44 4.90 -8.73
CA LEU A 7 -1.42 4.78 -9.81
C LEU A 7 -0.73 4.45 -11.15
N ALA A 8 0.37 5.13 -11.48
CA ALA A 8 1.15 4.86 -12.68
C ALA A 8 1.71 3.43 -12.71
N VAL A 9 2.21 2.92 -11.57
CA VAL A 9 2.69 1.53 -11.44
C VAL A 9 1.54 0.54 -11.64
N VAL A 10 0.39 0.77 -11.01
CA VAL A 10 -0.79 -0.09 -11.17
C VAL A 10 -1.25 -0.11 -12.63
N ILE A 11 -1.37 1.05 -13.27
CA ILE A 11 -1.74 1.18 -14.68
C ILE A 11 -0.72 0.45 -15.56
N LEU A 12 0.59 0.63 -15.31
CA LEU A 12 1.64 -0.03 -16.06
C LEU A 12 1.57 -1.56 -15.93
N VAL A 13 1.31 -2.07 -14.73
CA VAL A 13 1.13 -3.52 -14.49
C VAL A 13 -0.09 -4.04 -15.22
N VAL A 14 -1.22 -3.35 -15.13
CA VAL A 14 -2.46 -3.72 -15.86
C VAL A 14 -2.22 -3.73 -17.37
N LEU A 15 -1.53 -2.72 -17.89
CA LEU A 15 -1.16 -2.65 -19.30
C LEU A 15 -0.26 -3.83 -19.68
N LEU A 16 0.80 -4.11 -18.93
CA LEU A 16 1.68 -5.26 -19.15
C LEU A 16 0.89 -6.57 -19.20
N VAL A 17 0.01 -6.81 -18.23
CA VAL A 17 -0.84 -8.01 -18.20
C VAL A 17 -1.78 -8.06 -19.40
N THR A 18 -2.37 -6.92 -19.79
CA THR A 18 -3.29 -6.83 -20.93
C THR A 18 -2.59 -7.04 -22.28
N PHE A 19 -1.34 -6.60 -22.39
CA PHE A 19 -0.49 -6.85 -23.56
C PHE A 19 -0.10 -8.33 -23.68
N VAL A 20 -0.05 -9.07 -22.56
CA VAL A 20 0.03 -10.54 -22.56
C VAL A 20 -1.35 -11.11 -22.89
N ARG A 21 -1.82 -10.92 -24.12
CA ARG A 21 -2.92 -11.76 -24.65
C ARG A 21 -2.33 -13.09 -25.07
N PRO A 22 -2.67 -14.22 -24.40
CA PRO A 22 -2.31 -15.51 -24.93
C PRO A 22 -3.03 -15.68 -26.28
N ALA A 23 -2.26 -16.01 -27.32
CA ALA A 23 -2.79 -16.29 -28.65
C ALA A 23 -3.87 -17.39 -28.55
N ARG A 24 -4.91 -17.26 -29.41
CA ARG A 24 -6.13 -18.08 -29.51
C ARG A 24 -6.08 -19.41 -28.75
N ALA A 25 -7.04 -19.60 -27.84
CA ALA A 25 -7.21 -20.75 -26.94
C ALA A 25 -7.48 -22.10 -27.62
N GLU A 26 -7.24 -22.23 -28.93
CA GLU A 26 -7.54 -23.43 -29.71
C GLU A 26 -6.55 -24.58 -29.45
N ALA A 27 -5.39 -24.32 -28.81
CA ALA A 27 -4.40 -25.35 -28.47
C ALA A 27 -3.57 -25.05 -27.21
N LEU A 28 -4.09 -24.28 -26.24
CA LEU A 28 -3.36 -24.06 -24.99
C LEU A 28 -3.38 -25.32 -24.13
N GLU A 29 -2.21 -25.93 -23.93
CA GLU A 29 -2.08 -27.06 -23.02
C GLU A 29 -2.52 -26.65 -21.60
N PRO A 30 -3.19 -27.54 -20.84
CA PRO A 30 -3.66 -27.24 -19.49
C PRO A 30 -2.57 -26.68 -18.58
N MET A 31 -1.33 -27.16 -18.74
CA MET A 31 -0.17 -26.70 -17.99
C MET A 31 0.16 -25.22 -18.26
N THR A 32 0.03 -24.77 -19.50
CA THR A 32 0.24 -23.37 -19.88
C THR A 32 -0.81 -22.46 -19.26
N VAL A 33 -2.07 -22.90 -19.23
CA VAL A 33 -3.16 -22.15 -18.59
C VAL A 33 -2.89 -21.99 -17.09
N ILE A 34 -2.50 -23.07 -16.40
CA ILE A 34 -2.17 -23.02 -14.97
C ILE A 34 -0.98 -22.08 -14.71
N LEU A 35 0.03 -22.08 -15.58
CA LEU A 35 1.18 -21.17 -15.49
C LEU A 35 0.76 -19.71 -15.61
N ILE A 36 -0.10 -19.37 -16.56
CA ILE A 36 -0.60 -18.01 -16.74
C ILE A 36 -1.44 -17.58 -15.52
N VAL A 37 -2.35 -18.43 -15.06
CA VAL A 37 -3.22 -18.14 -13.90
C VAL A 37 -2.40 -17.93 -12.63
N SER A 38 -1.44 -18.82 -12.34
CA SER A 38 -0.58 -18.69 -11.17
C SER A 38 0.30 -17.43 -11.24
N GLY A 39 0.86 -17.11 -12.40
CA GLY A 39 1.57 -15.86 -12.63
C GLY A 39 0.69 -14.63 -12.35
N ALA A 40 -0.55 -14.63 -12.83
CA ALA A 40 -1.49 -13.54 -12.58
C ALA A 40 -1.80 -13.37 -11.07
N ILE A 41 -1.97 -14.47 -10.33
CA ILE A 41 -2.20 -14.42 -8.88
C ILE A 41 -1.03 -13.78 -8.15
N VAL A 42 0.21 -14.15 -8.49
CA VAL A 42 1.43 -13.56 -7.89
C VAL A 42 1.49 -12.06 -8.15
N VAL A 43 1.20 -11.62 -9.37
CA VAL A 43 1.17 -10.19 -9.74
C VAL A 43 0.13 -9.44 -8.91
N ILE A 44 -1.09 -9.99 -8.76
CA ILE A 44 -2.14 -9.38 -7.93
C ILE A 44 -1.71 -9.27 -6.47
N ALA A 45 -1.10 -10.32 -5.91
CA ALA A 45 -0.61 -10.32 -4.54
C ALA A 45 0.47 -9.25 -4.31
N LEU A 46 1.42 -9.11 -5.24
CA LEU A 46 2.45 -8.07 -5.18
C LEU A 46 1.85 -6.66 -5.23
N VAL A 47 0.88 -6.43 -6.12
CA VAL A 47 0.17 -5.15 -6.20
C VAL A 47 -0.56 -4.84 -4.89
N ALA A 48 -1.25 -5.82 -4.31
CA ALA A 48 -1.93 -5.67 -3.03
C ALA A 48 -0.95 -5.30 -1.90
N VAL A 49 0.19 -5.99 -1.81
CA VAL A 49 1.24 -5.67 -0.82
C VAL A 49 1.78 -4.26 -1.02
N LEU A 50 2.05 -3.85 -2.27
CA LEU A 50 2.52 -2.50 -2.59
C LEU A 50 1.52 -1.43 -2.17
N ILE A 51 0.23 -1.66 -2.45
CA ILE A 51 -0.85 -0.76 -2.04
C ILE A 51 -0.88 -0.66 -0.52
N ILE A 52 -0.92 -1.80 0.19
CA ILE A 52 -0.98 -1.82 1.66
C ILE A 52 0.20 -1.05 2.25
N ALA A 53 1.43 -1.40 1.86
CA ALA A 53 2.65 -0.75 2.34
C ALA A 53 2.62 0.77 2.14
N ASN A 54 2.22 1.22 0.96
CA ASN A 54 2.22 2.64 0.62
C ASN A 54 1.02 3.39 1.24
N VAL A 55 -0.11 2.71 1.53
CA VAL A 55 -1.25 3.27 2.29
C VAL A 55 -0.93 3.37 3.78
N THR A 56 -0.24 2.37 4.36
CA THR A 56 0.22 2.46 5.76
C THR A 56 1.21 3.61 5.96
N GLU A 57 2.10 3.84 5.00
CA GLU A 57 3.03 4.96 5.04
C GLU A 57 2.31 6.31 4.96
N TYR A 58 1.29 6.42 4.09
CA TYR A 58 0.45 7.62 4.04
C TYR A 58 -0.25 7.87 5.38
N ARG A 59 -0.84 6.84 6.02
CA ARG A 59 -1.47 6.98 7.34
C ARG A 59 -0.49 7.40 8.44
N ARG A 60 0.76 6.93 8.40
CA ARG A 60 1.79 7.32 9.37
C ARG A 60 2.27 8.75 9.12
N GLY A 61 2.46 9.16 7.87
CA GLY A 61 2.82 10.53 7.49
C GLY A 61 1.78 11.57 7.92
N THR A 62 0.48 11.28 7.76
CA THR A 62 -0.58 12.19 8.21
C THR A 62 -0.62 12.33 9.74
N ARG A 63 -0.35 11.24 10.49
CA ARG A 63 -0.26 11.31 11.96
C ARG A 63 0.98 12.04 12.45
N ALA A 64 2.10 11.95 11.72
CA ALA A 64 3.31 12.69 12.05
C ALA A 64 3.14 14.20 11.81
N GLN A 65 2.40 14.58 10.76
CA GLN A 65 2.13 15.98 10.42
C GLN A 65 1.11 16.65 11.35
N GLU A 66 0.30 15.87 12.07
CA GLU A 66 -0.61 16.37 13.12
C GLU A 66 0.12 16.69 14.44
N HIS A 67 1.40 16.30 14.57
CA HIS A 67 2.24 16.53 15.76
C HIS A 67 3.19 17.73 15.63
N ASP A 68 3.10 18.50 14.54
CA ASP A 68 3.92 19.70 14.29
C ASP A 68 3.22 21.00 14.77
N GLY A 69 2.34 20.86 15.77
CA GLY A 69 1.89 21.97 16.61
C GLY A 69 2.71 21.98 17.89
N PRO A 70 3.03 23.16 18.47
CA PRO A 70 3.90 23.24 19.64
C PRO A 70 3.38 22.32 20.74
N LEU A 71 4.23 21.39 21.19
CA LEU A 71 3.93 20.44 22.26
C LEU A 71 3.75 21.24 23.56
N ILE A 72 2.53 21.68 23.85
CA ILE A 72 2.18 22.34 25.11
C ILE A 72 2.12 21.24 26.17
N LEU A 73 3.26 20.99 26.83
CA LEU A 73 3.30 20.26 28.08
C LEU A 73 2.70 21.18 29.15
N ALA A 74 1.41 20.99 29.45
CA ALA A 74 0.81 21.61 30.63
C ALA A 74 1.46 20.99 31.86
N TRP A 75 2.50 21.62 32.37
CA TRP A 75 3.12 21.26 33.64
C TRP A 75 2.10 21.45 34.77
N GLN A 76 1.62 20.35 35.33
CA GLN A 76 0.69 20.36 36.45
C GLN A 76 1.51 20.26 37.74
N ALA A 77 1.65 21.39 38.43
CA ALA A 77 2.37 21.44 39.70
C ALA A 77 1.68 20.53 40.74
N PRO A 78 2.43 19.75 41.53
CA PRO A 78 1.85 18.94 42.59
C PRO A 78 1.19 19.86 43.61
N ALA A 79 -0.07 19.58 43.94
CA ALA A 79 -0.79 20.32 44.98
C ALA A 79 -0.04 20.16 46.30
N THR A 80 0.55 21.23 46.80
CA THR A 80 1.14 21.26 48.13
C THR A 80 0.00 21.20 49.14
N THR A 81 -0.33 19.99 49.61
CA THR A 81 -1.12 19.81 50.82
C THR A 81 -0.32 20.32 52.00
N GLN A 82 -0.50 21.60 52.34
CA GLN A 82 -0.22 22.08 53.69
C GLN A 82 -1.20 21.37 54.63
N SER A 83 -0.67 20.49 55.48
CA SER A 83 -1.41 19.89 56.59
C SER A 83 -1.05 20.65 57.88
N PRO A 84 -2.03 20.96 58.75
CA PRO A 84 -1.92 21.87 59.90
C PRO A 84 -1.06 21.32 61.06
#